data_AF-A0A9W2YPR9-F1
#
_entry.id   AF-A0A9W2YPR9-F1
#
_cell.length_a   1.000
_cell.length_b   1.000
_cell.length_c   1.000
_cell.angle_alpha   90.00
_cell.angle_beta   90.00
_cell.angle_gamma   90.00
#
_symmetry.space_group_name_H-M   'P 1'
#
loop_
_entity.id
_entity.type
_entity.pdbx_description
1 polymer ?
#
loop_
_entity_poly.entity_id
_entity_poly.type
_entity_poly.pdbx_seq_one_letter_code
_entity_poly.pdbx_strand_id
1 'polypeptide(L)'
;MKAVIVLVAVASLHCFVAQGLPEPVSSCKHNGQTYEIGEIIPYDSCNICKCGVYGIMCTLMACPDNSGRCYVNGKWYESGTSVPKADGCNTCLCQNGQLTICTKMACIHI
;
A
#
# COMPACT_ATOMS: atom_id res chain seq x y z
N MET A 1 6.09 -34.75 12.22
CA MET A 1 4.81 -35.38 11.84
C MET A 1 3.85 -35.21 13.01
N LYS A 2 2.96 -34.21 12.97
CA LYS A 2 1.96 -34.02 14.03
C LYS A 2 0.71 -34.80 13.64
N ALA A 3 0.33 -35.77 14.47
CA ALA A 3 -0.84 -36.61 14.26
C ALA A 3 -2.12 -35.74 14.33
N VAL A 4 -2.93 -35.81 13.27
CA VAL A 4 -4.27 -35.21 13.27
C VAL A 4 -5.22 -36.26 13.81
N ILE A 5 -5.61 -36.13 15.07
CA ILE A 5 -6.65 -36.97 15.68
C ILE A 5 -7.98 -36.37 15.25
N VAL A 6 -8.67 -37.04 14.33
CA VAL A 6 -10.04 -36.69 13.93
C VAL A 6 -10.99 -37.21 15.01
N LEU A 7 -11.26 -36.37 16.02
CA LEU A 7 -12.35 -36.61 16.96
C LEU A 7 -13.67 -36.23 16.26
N VAL A 8 -14.45 -37.24 15.91
CA VAL A 8 -15.82 -37.08 15.43
C VAL A 8 -16.66 -36.52 16.59
N ALA A 9 -16.96 -35.22 16.53
CA ALA A 9 -17.80 -34.56 17.52
C ALA A 9 -19.27 -34.56 17.08
N VAL A 10 -20.05 -35.27 17.90
CA VAL A 10 -21.51 -35.35 18.07
C VAL A 10 -22.33 -34.19 17.47
N ALA A 11 -23.33 -34.56 16.66
CA ALA A 11 -24.39 -33.66 16.19
C ALA A 11 -25.16 -33.05 17.37
N SER A 12 -24.93 -31.77 17.63
CA SER A 12 -25.78 -30.94 18.49
C SER A 12 -25.83 -29.52 17.92
N LEU A 13 -26.97 -28.84 18.10
CA LEU A 13 -27.42 -27.59 17.47
C LEU A 13 -26.59 -26.34 17.85
N HIS A 14 -25.28 -26.46 17.99
CA HIS A 14 -24.41 -25.32 18.18
C HIS A 14 -23.39 -25.30 17.04
N CYS A 15 -23.51 -24.25 16.24
CA CYS A 15 -22.59 -23.84 15.20
C CYS A 15 -21.15 -24.01 15.69
N PHE A 16 -20.47 -25.08 15.25
CA PHE A 16 -19.02 -25.12 15.27
C PHE A 16 -18.58 -24.04 14.28
N VAL A 17 -18.27 -22.85 14.81
CA VAL A 17 -17.60 -21.81 14.05
C VAL A 17 -16.29 -22.43 13.58
N ALA A 18 -16.26 -22.85 12.31
CA ALA A 18 -15.04 -23.25 11.64
C ALA A 18 -14.07 -22.10 11.80
N GLN A 19 -12.92 -22.37 12.41
CA GLN A 19 -11.90 -21.39 12.70
C GLN A 19 -11.55 -20.67 11.39
N GLY A 20 -11.83 -19.36 11.35
CA GLY A 20 -12.01 -18.58 10.14
C GLY A 20 -10.77 -18.51 9.26
N LEU A 21 -10.82 -19.21 8.13
CA LEU A 21 -10.01 -18.86 6.96
C LEU A 21 -10.53 -17.52 6.42
N PRO A 22 -9.64 -16.59 6.01
CA PRO A 22 -10.08 -15.35 5.40
C PRO A 22 -10.89 -15.68 4.13
N GLU A 23 -12.15 -15.25 4.12
CA GLU A 23 -13.02 -15.38 2.95
C GLU A 23 -12.39 -14.61 1.78
N PRO A 24 -12.44 -15.17 0.55
CA PRO A 24 -11.94 -14.48 -0.61
C PRO A 24 -12.65 -13.14 -0.82
N VAL A 25 -11.89 -12.10 -1.13
CA VAL A 25 -12.41 -10.77 -1.47
C VAL A 25 -12.41 -10.56 -2.98
N SER A 26 -13.34 -9.74 -3.48
CA SER A 26 -13.39 -9.34 -4.90
C SER A 26 -12.57 -8.08 -5.19
N SER A 27 -12.27 -7.27 -4.16
CA SER A 27 -11.47 -6.05 -4.26
C SER A 27 -10.88 -5.69 -2.89
N CYS A 28 -9.88 -4.82 -2.87
CA CYS A 28 -9.27 -4.28 -1.66
C CYS A 28 -9.60 -2.79 -1.49
N LYS A 29 -9.71 -2.32 -0.24
CA LYS A 29 -9.82 -0.89 0.07
C LYS A 29 -8.60 -0.40 0.83
N HIS A 30 -7.97 0.66 0.34
CA HIS A 30 -6.83 1.30 1.01
C HIS A 30 -6.90 2.82 0.83
N ASN A 31 -6.78 3.58 1.91
CA ASN A 31 -6.84 5.05 1.94
C ASN A 31 -8.02 5.66 1.14
N GLY A 32 -9.21 5.04 1.27
CA GLY A 32 -10.43 5.48 0.60
C GLY A 32 -10.53 5.11 -0.88
N GLN A 33 -9.51 4.48 -1.47
CA GLN A 33 -9.53 3.94 -2.83
C GLN A 33 -9.86 2.46 -2.84
N THR A 34 -10.51 2.00 -3.91
CA THR A 34 -10.78 0.59 -4.19
C THR A 34 -9.79 0.11 -5.24
N TYR A 35 -9.21 -1.07 -5.03
CA TYR A 35 -8.25 -1.72 -5.92
C TYR A 35 -8.76 -3.11 -6.33
N GLU A 36 -8.64 -3.41 -7.61
CA GLU A 36 -8.97 -4.72 -8.18
C GLU A 36 -7.91 -5.77 -7.84
N ILE A 37 -8.30 -7.04 -7.86
CA ILE A 37 -7.35 -8.15 -7.63
C ILE A 37 -6.20 -8.07 -8.63
N GLY A 38 -4.98 -8.06 -8.11
CA GLY A 38 -3.75 -7.98 -8.88
C GLY A 38 -3.11 -6.59 -8.91
N GLU A 39 -3.85 -5.53 -8.57
CA GLU A 39 -3.32 -4.16 -8.61
C GLU A 39 -2.27 -3.89 -7.53
N ILE A 40 -1.31 -3.02 -7.86
CA ILE A 40 -0.29 -2.53 -6.95
C ILE A 40 -0.85 -1.34 -6.16
N ILE A 41 -0.75 -1.44 -4.85
CA ILE A 41 -1.19 -0.44 -3.90
C ILE A 41 0.08 0.23 -3.33
N PRO A 42 0.30 1.53 -3.60
CA PRO A 42 1.36 2.27 -2.94
C PRO A 42 1.10 2.36 -1.44
N TYR A 43 2.10 2.08 -0.60
CA TYR A 43 1.94 2.01 0.84
C TYR A 43 2.76 3.07 1.57
N ASP A 44 4.08 3.04 1.39
CA ASP A 44 5.01 4.03 1.94
C ASP A 44 6.15 4.33 0.92
N SER A 45 7.21 4.99 1.39
CA SER A 45 8.32 5.42 0.53
C SER A 45 9.00 4.24 -0.19
N CYS A 46 9.10 3.05 0.42
CA CYS A 46 9.82 1.94 -0.18
C CYS A 46 8.96 0.69 -0.39
N ASN A 47 7.95 0.48 0.44
CA ASN A 47 7.06 -0.67 0.36
C ASN A 47 5.92 -0.49 -0.64
N ILE A 48 5.59 -1.59 -1.29
CA ILE A 48 4.40 -1.73 -2.12
C ILE A 48 3.54 -2.85 -1.58
N CYS A 49 2.24 -2.75 -1.79
CA CYS A 49 1.34 -3.87 -1.58
C CYS A 49 0.72 -4.30 -2.91
N LYS A 50 0.13 -5.49 -2.90
CA LYS A 50 -0.68 -6.02 -3.99
C LYS A 50 -2.04 -6.40 -3.43
N CYS A 51 -3.10 -6.06 -4.14
CA CYS A 51 -4.42 -6.58 -3.82
C CYS A 51 -4.49 -8.06 -4.23
N GLY A 52 -4.61 -8.95 -3.25
CA GLY A 52 -4.75 -10.39 -3.45
C GLY A 52 -6.17 -10.87 -3.14
N VAL A 53 -6.46 -12.10 -3.55
CA VAL A 53 -7.78 -12.73 -3.30
C VAL A 53 -8.09 -12.91 -1.80
N TYR A 54 -7.08 -12.85 -0.94
CA TYR A 54 -7.24 -12.91 0.53
C TYR A 54 -6.98 -11.56 1.22
N GLY A 55 -6.97 -10.46 0.46
CA GLY A 55 -6.73 -9.11 0.96
C GLY A 55 -5.39 -8.50 0.52
N ILE A 56 -4.99 -7.42 1.19
CA ILE A 56 -3.78 -6.65 0.83
C ILE A 56 -2.54 -7.36 1.37
N MET A 57 -1.56 -7.59 0.50
CA MET A 57 -0.27 -8.19 0.86
C MET A 57 0.88 -7.24 0.52
N CYS A 58 1.69 -6.88 1.51
CA CYS A 58 2.74 -5.87 1.38
C CYS A 58 4.15 -6.45 1.46
N THR A 59 5.11 -5.79 0.83
CA THR A 59 6.52 -5.95 1.18
C THR A 59 6.75 -5.43 2.61
N LEU A 60 7.74 -6.00 3.30
CA LEU A 60 8.12 -5.63 4.67
C LEU A 60 9.60 -5.22 4.70
N MET A 61 9.95 -4.23 3.88
CA MET A 61 11.28 -3.64 3.87
C MET A 61 11.36 -2.59 4.97
N ALA A 62 12.50 -2.56 5.67
CA ALA A 62 12.87 -1.36 6.41
C ALA A 62 13.04 -0.22 5.39
N CYS A 63 12.32 0.89 5.59
CA CYS A 63 12.49 2.09 4.78
C CYS A 63 13.40 3.07 5.53
N PRO A 64 14.75 2.96 5.42
CA PRO A 64 15.64 3.92 6.03
C PRO A 64 15.40 5.33 5.51
N ASP A 65 15.73 6.32 6.34
CA ASP A 65 15.73 7.73 5.94
C ASP A 65 16.58 7.90 4.67
N ASN A 66 16.09 8.70 3.74
CA ASN A 66 16.72 8.89 2.44
C ASN A 66 16.72 7.62 1.56
N SER A 67 15.65 6.82 1.61
CA SER A 67 15.43 5.75 0.65
C SER A 67 13.97 5.73 0.19
N GLY A 68 13.78 5.62 -1.12
CA GLY A 68 12.47 5.40 -1.72
C GLY A 68 11.89 6.58 -2.50
N ARG A 69 10.57 6.55 -2.59
CA ARG A 69 9.70 7.36 -3.44
C ARG A 69 9.19 8.58 -2.71
N CYS A 70 8.90 9.65 -3.43
CA CYS A 70 8.31 10.86 -2.88
C CYS A 70 6.80 10.82 -2.99
N TYR A 71 6.09 11.25 -1.95
CA TYR A 71 4.64 11.42 -1.97
C TYR A 71 4.28 12.88 -2.19
N VAL A 72 3.64 13.20 -3.32
CA VAL A 72 3.21 14.54 -3.66
C VAL A 72 1.77 14.50 -4.18
N ASN A 73 0.89 15.33 -3.60
CA ASN A 73 -0.50 15.52 -4.03
C ASN A 73 -1.27 14.20 -4.24
N GLY A 74 -1.14 13.27 -3.29
CA GLY A 74 -1.87 12.00 -3.34
C GLY A 74 -1.18 10.89 -4.15
N LYS A 75 -0.03 11.18 -4.78
CA LYS A 75 0.66 10.26 -5.69
C LYS A 75 2.10 10.01 -5.26
N TRP A 76 2.55 8.76 -5.44
CA TRP A 76 3.94 8.36 -5.26
C TRP A 76 4.74 8.50 -6.55
N TYR A 77 5.98 8.96 -6.44
CA TYR A 77 6.91 9.19 -7.53
C TYR A 77 8.26 8.53 -7.24
N GLU A 78 8.84 7.88 -8.25
CA GLU A 78 10.12 7.20 -8.13
C GLU A 78 11.29 8.16 -7.85
N SER A 79 12.27 7.68 -7.09
CA SER A 79 13.53 8.41 -6.89
C SER A 79 14.21 8.67 -8.25
N GLY A 80 14.80 9.84 -8.41
CA GLY A 80 15.41 10.33 -9.65
C GLY A 80 14.45 11.04 -10.61
N THR A 81 13.14 11.12 -10.30
CA THR A 81 12.16 11.76 -11.19
C THR A 81 11.94 13.24 -10.86
N SER A 82 11.63 14.05 -11.87
CA SER A 82 11.13 15.42 -11.66
C SER A 82 9.63 15.37 -11.35
N VAL A 83 9.21 16.03 -10.28
CA VAL A 83 7.85 15.95 -9.72
C VAL A 83 7.28 17.34 -9.44
N PRO A 84 5.96 17.52 -9.49
CA PRO A 84 5.34 18.79 -9.09
C PRO A 84 5.60 19.08 -7.62
N LYS A 85 5.79 20.35 -7.27
CA LYS A 85 5.79 20.82 -5.88
C LYS A 85 4.34 21.08 -5.45
N ALA A 86 4.07 20.99 -4.15
CA ALA A 86 2.73 21.21 -3.59
C ALA A 86 2.20 22.64 -3.77
N ASP A 87 3.02 23.59 -4.22
CA ASP A 87 2.59 24.97 -4.53
C ASP A 87 1.92 25.10 -5.91
N GLY A 88 1.85 24.02 -6.70
CA GLY A 88 1.11 23.99 -7.95
C GLY A 88 1.77 24.69 -9.14
N CYS A 89 2.94 25.32 -8.97
CA CYS A 89 3.65 25.93 -10.08
C CYS A 89 5.12 25.49 -10.19
N ASN A 90 5.76 25.15 -9.07
CA ASN A 90 7.15 24.73 -9.07
C ASN A 90 7.27 23.20 -9.26
N THR A 91 8.47 22.76 -9.61
CA THR A 91 8.85 21.36 -9.70
C THR A 91 10.10 21.11 -8.85
N CYS A 92 10.29 19.87 -8.39
CA CYS A 92 11.44 19.42 -7.62
C CYS A 92 11.95 18.10 -8.18
N LEU A 93 13.21 17.76 -7.90
CA LEU A 93 13.72 16.41 -8.07
C LEU A 93 13.27 15.57 -6.87
N CYS A 94 12.61 14.44 -7.11
CA CYS A 94 12.46 13.42 -6.08
C CYS A 94 13.79 12.68 -5.94
N GLN A 95 14.42 12.75 -4.79
CA GLN A 95 15.64 12.05 -4.51
C GLN A 95 15.50 11.37 -3.16
N ASN A 96 15.51 10.04 -3.16
CA ASN A 96 15.61 9.25 -1.94
C ASN A 96 14.47 9.55 -0.95
N GLY A 97 13.24 9.68 -1.45
CA GLY A 97 12.05 10.00 -0.65
C GLY A 97 11.92 11.47 -0.26
N GLN A 98 12.84 12.34 -0.71
CA GLN A 98 12.82 13.77 -0.42
C GLN A 98 12.71 14.60 -1.70
N LEU A 99 12.01 15.74 -1.59
CA LEU A 99 12.01 16.75 -2.65
C LEU A 99 13.26 17.61 -2.54
N THR A 100 14.13 17.53 -3.53
CA THR A 100 15.39 18.29 -3.64
C THR A 100 15.37 19.15 -4.90
N ILE A 101 16.31 20.12 -5.00
CA ILE A 101 16.54 20.92 -6.22
C ILE A 101 15.24 21.44 -6.85
N CYS A 102 14.50 22.26 -6.11
CA CYS A 102 13.24 22.81 -6.59
C CYS A 102 13.43 24.09 -7.41
N THR A 103 12.59 24.29 -8.42
CA THR A 103 12.42 25.60 -9.04
C THR A 103 11.83 26.61 -8.04
N LYS A 104 12.10 27.90 -8.26
CA LYS A 104 11.68 29.01 -7.39
C LYS A 104 10.99 30.11 -8.20
N MET A 105 9.98 29.71 -8.95
CA MET A 105 9.09 30.63 -9.66
C MET A 105 8.09 31.23 -8.68
N ALA A 106 7.72 32.50 -8.92
CA ALA A 106 6.61 33.12 -8.21
C ALA A 106 5.30 32.48 -8.69
N CYS A 107 4.60 31.78 -7.80
CA CYS A 107 3.31 31.20 -8.12
C CYS A 107 2.21 32.27 -8.05
N ILE A 108 1.35 32.30 -9.07
CA ILE A 108 0.12 33.09 -9.04
C ILE A 108 -0.99 32.12 -8.60
N HIS A 109 -1.49 32.32 -7.39
CA HIS A 109 -2.67 31.64 -6.90
C HIS A 109 -3.87 32.52 -7.23
N ILE A 110 -4.69 32.08 -8.19
CA ILE A 110 -5.89 32.78 -8.65
C ILE A 110 -7.11 32.19 -7.94
#